data_AF-A0AB40CNR4-F1
#
_entry.id   AF-A0AB40CNR4-F1
#
_cell.length_a   1.000
_cell.length_b   1.000
_cell.length_c   1.000
_cell.angle_alpha   90.00
_cell.angle_beta   90.00
_cell.angle_gamma   90.00
#
_symmetry.space_group_name_H-M   'P 1'
#
loop_
_entity.id
_entity.type
_entity.pdbx_description
1 polymer ?
#
loop_
_entity_poly.entity_id
_entity_poly.type
_entity_poly.pdbx_seq_one_letter_code
_entity_poly.pdbx_strand_id
1 'polypeptide(L)'
;MQTQCLASSLYGHATINVLLSSTKGGARKKEKKEEQQELKFRKKSIVEHLAPPFMAAVLTLSSPVIFDQPALASEGARLFQKACIGCHDTGGNILQPGATLFKEDLERNGVNTEEEIYNVTYYGKRRMPGYGEKCSPKGQCTFGPRLQDDEIKMLAEFVKSQAESGWPKVESYED
;
A
#
# COMPACT_ATOMS: atom_id res chain seq x y z
N MET A 1 55.94 4.62 23.13
CA MET A 1 55.42 5.99 23.38
C MET A 1 53.92 5.88 23.55
N GLN A 2 53.48 5.71 24.80
CA GLN A 2 52.07 5.75 25.19
C GLN A 2 51.63 7.22 25.25
N THR A 3 50.54 7.55 24.55
CA THR A 3 49.84 8.83 24.75
C THR A 3 48.46 8.51 25.28
N GLN A 4 48.23 8.86 26.54
CA GLN A 4 46.97 8.74 27.26
C GLN A 4 46.04 9.87 26.80
N CYS A 5 44.80 9.55 26.40
CA CYS A 5 43.71 10.53 26.31
C CYS A 5 42.88 10.43 27.59
N LEU A 6 42.76 11.58 28.26
CA LEU A 6 42.04 11.77 29.51
C LEU A 6 40.52 11.84 29.28
N ALA A 7 39.78 11.21 30.18
CA ALA A 7 38.33 11.28 30.32
C ALA A 7 37.89 12.58 31.01
N SER A 8 36.70 13.10 30.68
CA SER A 8 35.86 13.93 31.58
C SER A 8 34.45 14.21 31.00
N SER A 9 33.49 14.39 31.93
CA SER A 9 32.08 14.83 31.80
C SER A 9 31.07 13.70 31.53
N LEU A 10 30.36 13.10 32.50
CA LEU A 10 29.51 13.55 33.63
C LEU A 10 28.21 14.29 33.21
N TYR A 11 27.10 13.74 33.73
CA TYR A 11 25.69 14.20 33.77
C TYR A 11 24.88 14.09 32.46
N GLY A 12 23.65 13.55 32.43
CA GLY A 12 22.75 13.19 33.53
C GLY A 12 21.65 12.21 33.11
N HIS A 13 21.14 11.52 34.14
CA HIS A 13 19.97 10.66 34.09
C HIS A 13 18.68 11.46 33.88
N ALA A 14 17.79 10.97 33.03
CA ALA A 14 16.36 11.22 33.14
C ALA A 14 15.64 9.88 33.06
N THR A 15 15.26 9.36 34.22
CA THR A 15 14.31 8.26 34.36
C THR A 15 12.92 8.87 34.50
N ILE A 16 11.98 8.49 33.62
CA ILE A 16 10.56 8.75 33.82
C ILE A 16 9.86 7.40 33.86
N ASN A 17 9.54 6.98 35.09
CA ASN A 17 8.52 5.97 35.39
C ASN A 17 7.19 6.70 35.51
N VAL A 18 6.18 6.36 34.70
CA VAL A 18 4.78 6.59 35.06
C VAL A 18 3.90 5.41 34.60
N LEU A 19 3.57 4.61 35.62
CA LEU A 19 2.29 3.97 35.93
C LEU A 19 1.50 3.21 34.85
N LEU A 20 1.54 1.88 34.99
CA LEU A 20 0.38 1.01 34.85
C LEU A 20 -0.70 1.40 35.88
N SER A 21 -1.94 1.56 35.44
CA SER A 21 -3.11 1.42 36.30
C SER A 21 -4.22 0.68 35.57
N SER A 22 -4.36 -0.58 35.95
CA SER A 22 -5.50 -1.47 35.71
C SER A 22 -6.71 -0.98 36.51
N THR A 23 -7.88 -0.84 35.88
CA THR A 23 -9.17 -0.86 36.59
C THR A 23 -10.18 -1.75 35.86
N LYS A 24 -10.76 -2.64 36.67
CA LYS A 24 -11.81 -3.62 36.38
C LYS A 24 -13.20 -2.98 36.53
N GLY A 25 -14.17 -3.56 35.82
CA GLY A 25 -15.60 -3.58 36.19
C GLY A 25 -16.44 -2.50 35.50
N GLY A 26 -17.66 -2.75 35.06
CA GLY A 26 -18.55 -3.89 35.24
C GLY A 26 -19.80 -3.73 34.37
N ALA A 27 -20.53 -4.84 34.23
CA ALA A 27 -21.73 -5.00 33.43
C ALA A 27 -22.89 -4.09 33.86
N ARG A 28 -23.75 -3.72 32.90
CA ARG A 28 -25.21 -3.71 33.04
C ARG A 28 -25.90 -3.79 31.67
N LYS A 29 -26.30 -5.01 31.33
CA LYS A 29 -27.23 -5.36 30.26
C LYS A 29 -28.64 -4.99 30.73
N LYS A 30 -29.41 -4.26 29.92
CA LYS A 30 -30.87 -4.14 30.09
C LYS A 30 -31.53 -4.47 28.76
N GLU A 31 -32.28 -5.57 28.81
CA GLU A 31 -33.10 -6.15 27.75
C GLU A 31 -34.39 -5.36 27.49
N LYS A 32 -35.07 -5.82 26.42
CA LYS A 32 -36.48 -5.66 26.00
C LYS A 32 -36.73 -4.50 25.05
N LYS A 33 -37.42 -4.66 23.92
CA LYS A 33 -38.25 -5.74 23.33
C LYS A 33 -38.59 -5.26 21.90
N GLU A 34 -38.39 -6.02 20.81
CA GLU A 34 -39.46 -6.77 20.09
C GLU A 34 -40.88 -6.21 20.37
N GLU A 35 -41.74 -5.85 19.42
CA GLU A 35 -42.05 -6.38 18.09
C GLU A 35 -43.20 -5.51 17.54
N GLN A 36 -43.38 -5.49 16.21
CA GLN A 36 -44.63 -5.26 15.45
C GLN A 36 -45.70 -4.25 15.97
N GLN A 37 -46.19 -3.40 15.07
CA GLN A 37 -47.44 -3.71 14.38
C GLN A 37 -47.81 -2.62 13.36
N GLU A 38 -47.85 -3.08 12.12
CA GLU A 38 -48.41 -2.47 10.93
C GLU A 38 -49.90 -2.07 11.09
N LEU A 39 -50.26 -1.04 10.30
CA LEU A 39 -51.56 -0.86 9.66
C LEU A 39 -52.77 -0.35 10.49
N LYS A 40 -53.13 0.91 10.21
CA LYS A 40 -54.43 1.39 9.69
C LYS A 40 -54.82 2.71 10.36
N PHE A 41 -54.84 3.80 9.60
CA PHE A 41 -56.08 4.57 9.40
C PHE A 41 -55.93 5.63 8.30
N ARG A 42 -56.51 5.31 7.14
CA ARG A 42 -57.24 6.18 6.21
C ARG A 42 -57.10 7.70 6.40
N LYS A 43 -56.55 8.37 5.36
CA LYS A 43 -57.20 9.53 4.75
C LYS A 43 -57.03 9.46 3.23
N LYS A 44 -58.16 9.52 2.52
CA LYS A 44 -58.35 9.39 1.06
C LYS A 44 -58.75 10.77 0.52
N SER A 45 -58.17 11.22 -0.58
CA SER A 45 -58.68 12.27 -1.49
C SER A 45 -57.88 12.18 -2.81
N ILE A 46 -58.30 11.43 -3.83
CA ILE A 46 -59.24 11.71 -4.94
C ILE A 46 -58.79 12.85 -5.88
N VAL A 47 -58.39 12.48 -7.11
CA VAL A 47 -58.72 12.99 -8.49
C VAL A 47 -57.58 12.50 -9.42
N GLU A 48 -57.63 11.43 -10.23
CA GLU A 48 -58.45 10.99 -11.37
C GLU A 48 -58.30 11.85 -12.66
N HIS A 49 -57.69 11.30 -13.74
CA HIS A 49 -58.22 11.13 -15.13
C HIS A 49 -57.14 10.82 -16.23
N LEU A 50 -57.34 9.71 -16.97
CA LEU A 50 -57.06 9.35 -18.42
C LEU A 50 -55.65 9.57 -19.07
N ALA A 51 -55.02 8.73 -19.92
CA ALA A 51 -55.25 7.45 -20.64
C ALA A 51 -53.88 6.92 -21.23
N PRO A 52 -53.75 5.99 -22.23
CA PRO A 52 -53.43 4.56 -22.07
C PRO A 52 -52.16 4.07 -22.89
N PRO A 53 -51.96 2.75 -23.15
CA PRO A 53 -50.74 1.97 -22.86
C PRO A 53 -49.63 2.03 -23.93
N PHE A 54 -48.35 2.07 -23.52
CA PHE A 54 -47.21 2.00 -24.45
C PHE A 54 -46.18 0.94 -24.03
N MET A 55 -46.13 -0.11 -24.85
CA MET A 55 -44.97 -0.89 -25.29
C MET A 55 -44.12 -1.69 -24.29
N ALA A 56 -43.94 -2.96 -24.69
CA ALA A 56 -43.01 -3.93 -24.17
C ALA A 56 -41.58 -3.38 -24.02
N ALA A 57 -40.98 -3.60 -22.85
CA ALA A 57 -39.54 -3.47 -22.64
C ALA A 57 -38.97 -4.85 -22.34
N VAL A 58 -38.33 -5.46 -23.34
CA VAL A 58 -37.48 -6.65 -23.16
C VAL A 58 -36.22 -6.19 -22.42
N LEU A 59 -36.13 -6.52 -21.14
CA LEU A 59 -34.94 -6.30 -20.32
C LEU A 59 -33.83 -7.26 -20.78
N THR A 60 -32.94 -6.78 -21.64
CA THR A 60 -31.67 -7.46 -21.93
C THR A 60 -30.78 -7.41 -20.69
N LEU A 61 -30.65 -8.55 -19.99
CA LEU A 61 -29.70 -8.75 -18.90
C LEU A 61 -28.26 -8.74 -19.45
N SER A 62 -27.69 -7.55 -19.62
CA SER A 62 -26.24 -7.37 -19.75
C SER A 62 -25.65 -7.28 -18.35
N SER A 63 -25.08 -8.37 -17.84
CA SER A 63 -24.30 -8.36 -16.60
C SER A 63 -23.06 -7.49 -16.80
N PRO A 64 -22.77 -6.51 -15.91
CA PRO A 64 -21.50 -5.81 -15.94
C PRO A 64 -20.39 -6.78 -15.51
N VAL A 65 -19.43 -7.03 -16.41
CA VAL A 65 -18.16 -7.65 -16.05
C VAL A 65 -17.35 -6.58 -15.31
N ILE A 66 -17.30 -6.65 -13.98
CA ILE A 66 -16.41 -5.83 -13.17
C ILE A 66 -15.04 -6.49 -13.24
N PHE A 67 -14.13 -5.91 -14.03
CA PHE A 67 -12.73 -6.32 -14.06
C PHE A 67 -12.03 -5.69 -12.84
N ASP A 68 -11.99 -6.43 -11.74
CA ASP A 68 -11.39 -5.99 -10.49
C ASP A 68 -9.85 -6.14 -10.59
N GLN A 69 -9.21 -5.20 -11.29
CA GLN A 69 -7.75 -5.05 -11.32
C GLN A 69 -7.10 -4.19 -10.22
N PRO A 70 -7.78 -3.57 -9.23
CA PRO A 70 -7.12 -2.70 -8.25
C PRO A 70 -6.35 -3.48 -7.16
N ALA A 71 -6.65 -4.77 -6.96
CA ALA A 71 -6.03 -5.54 -5.87
C ALA A 71 -4.52 -5.75 -6.07
N LEU A 72 -4.08 -6.10 -7.28
CA LEU A 72 -2.67 -6.39 -7.56
C LEU A 72 -1.79 -5.13 -7.50
N ALA A 73 -2.28 -4.03 -8.09
CA ALA A 73 -1.62 -2.73 -8.02
C ALA A 73 -1.52 -2.22 -6.58
N SER A 74 -2.55 -2.49 -5.75
CA SER A 74 -2.54 -2.10 -4.34
C SER A 74 -1.50 -2.86 -3.50
N GLU A 75 -1.27 -4.15 -3.79
CA GLU A 75 -0.28 -4.95 -3.07
C GLU A 75 1.15 -4.60 -3.49
N GLY A 76 1.40 -4.41 -4.79
CA GLY A 76 2.69 -3.94 -5.29
C GLY A 76 3.10 -2.59 -4.68
N ALA A 77 2.15 -1.65 -4.59
CA ALA A 77 2.36 -0.37 -3.92
C ALA A 77 2.69 -0.53 -2.43
N ARG A 78 1.98 -1.41 -1.72
CA ARG A 78 2.22 -1.69 -0.29
C ARG A 78 3.61 -2.30 -0.06
N LEU A 79 4.01 -3.26 -0.90
CA LEU A 79 5.34 -3.87 -0.86
C LEU A 79 6.42 -2.82 -1.13
N PHE A 80 6.20 -1.95 -2.12
CA PHE A 80 7.13 -0.88 -2.48
C PHE A 80 7.31 0.11 -1.32
N GLN A 81 6.22 0.52 -0.67
CA GLN A 81 6.24 1.38 0.51
C GLN A 81 7.03 0.76 1.67
N LYS A 82 6.94 -0.56 1.85
CA LYS A 82 7.61 -1.27 2.94
C LYS A 82 9.10 -1.49 2.68
N ALA A 83 9.50 -1.78 1.44
CA ALA A 83 10.85 -2.27 1.13
C ALA A 83 11.71 -1.29 0.31
N CYS A 84 11.11 -0.42 -0.50
CA CYS A 84 11.81 0.28 -1.57
C CYS A 84 11.88 1.80 -1.34
N ILE A 85 10.85 2.39 -0.71
CA ILE A 85 10.71 3.85 -0.61
C ILE A 85 11.88 4.54 0.08
N GLY A 86 12.54 3.84 1.03
CA GLY A 86 13.71 4.40 1.72
C GLY A 86 14.85 4.81 0.80
N CYS A 87 14.93 4.26 -0.41
CA CYS A 87 15.89 4.67 -1.44
C CYS A 87 15.25 5.24 -2.71
N HIS A 88 14.04 4.81 -3.03
CA HIS A 88 13.36 5.08 -4.31
C HIS A 88 12.06 5.88 -4.15
N ASP A 89 12.04 6.80 -3.20
CA ASP A 89 10.90 7.67 -2.98
C ASP A 89 10.49 8.42 -4.26
N THR A 90 9.19 8.42 -4.56
CA THR A 90 8.60 8.99 -5.79
C THR A 90 9.31 8.58 -7.10
N GLY A 91 9.90 7.39 -7.13
CA GLY A 91 10.65 6.87 -8.28
C GLY A 91 12.11 7.35 -8.37
N GLY A 92 12.60 8.12 -7.41
CA GLY A 92 13.96 8.63 -7.36
C GLY A 92 15.02 7.56 -7.05
N ASN A 93 16.24 8.01 -6.77
CA ASN A 93 17.31 7.18 -6.20
C ASN A 93 18.26 8.05 -5.38
N ILE A 94 18.19 7.96 -4.05
CA ILE A 94 19.01 8.79 -3.15
C ILE A 94 20.48 8.39 -3.13
N LEU A 95 20.82 7.17 -3.55
CA LEU A 95 22.18 6.62 -3.48
C LEU A 95 22.97 6.84 -4.76
N GLN A 96 22.31 6.82 -5.91
CA GLN A 96 22.97 6.91 -7.21
C GLN A 96 22.17 7.73 -8.22
N PRO A 97 22.62 8.96 -8.53
CA PRO A 97 22.08 9.76 -9.63
C PRO A 97 22.14 9.00 -10.96
N GLY A 98 21.12 9.17 -11.80
CA GLY A 98 21.02 8.52 -13.11
C GLY A 98 20.70 7.02 -13.08
N ALA A 99 20.32 6.48 -11.92
CA ALA A 99 19.74 5.15 -11.75
C ALA A 99 18.42 5.22 -10.97
N THR A 100 17.58 6.19 -11.33
CA THR A 100 16.21 6.29 -10.81
C THR A 100 15.31 5.21 -11.42
N LEU A 101 14.08 5.13 -10.93
CA LEU A 101 13.03 4.26 -11.48
C LEU A 101 12.19 4.98 -12.54
N PHE A 102 12.62 6.14 -13.03
CA PHE A 102 12.00 6.81 -14.18
C PHE A 102 12.37 6.07 -15.48
N LYS A 103 11.46 6.12 -16.45
CA LYS A 103 11.57 5.38 -17.71
C LYS A 103 12.90 5.62 -18.43
N GLU A 104 13.34 6.88 -18.51
CA GLU A 104 14.56 7.28 -19.21
C GLU A 104 15.82 6.66 -18.57
N ASP A 105 15.83 6.54 -17.25
CA ASP A 105 16.93 5.93 -16.51
C ASP A 105 16.90 4.40 -16.63
N LEU A 106 15.71 3.79 -16.56
CA LEU A 106 15.56 2.35 -16.75
C LEU A 106 16.00 1.93 -18.16
N GLU A 107 15.60 2.66 -19.19
CA GLU A 107 15.99 2.41 -20.59
C GLU A 107 17.50 2.57 -20.77
N ARG A 108 18.08 3.68 -20.28
CA ARG A 108 19.51 3.94 -20.38
C ARG A 108 20.36 2.89 -19.64
N ASN A 109 19.84 2.31 -18.57
CA ASN A 109 20.53 1.27 -17.79
C ASN A 109 20.21 -0.17 -18.25
N GLY A 110 19.37 -0.33 -19.29
CA GLY A 110 18.98 -1.63 -19.83
C GLY A 110 18.11 -2.47 -18.86
N VAL A 111 17.29 -1.80 -18.04
CA VAL A 111 16.44 -2.42 -17.01
C VAL A 111 14.98 -1.93 -17.12
N ASN A 112 14.50 -1.72 -18.34
CA ASN A 112 13.17 -1.18 -18.63
C ASN A 112 12.09 -2.25 -18.89
N THR A 113 12.43 -3.54 -18.78
CA THR A 113 11.47 -4.65 -18.84
C THR A 113 11.16 -5.16 -17.43
N GLU A 114 10.00 -5.78 -17.26
CA GLU A 114 9.59 -6.36 -15.98
C GLU A 114 10.59 -7.42 -15.50
N GLU A 115 11.10 -8.25 -16.42
CA GLU A 115 12.06 -9.31 -16.13
C GLU A 115 13.40 -8.75 -15.63
N GLU A 116 13.87 -7.65 -16.21
CA GLU A 116 15.10 -7.01 -15.75
C GLU A 116 14.93 -6.31 -14.41
N ILE A 117 13.78 -5.68 -14.17
CA ILE A 117 13.44 -5.11 -12.86
C ILE A 117 13.36 -6.21 -11.80
N TYR A 118 12.73 -7.35 -12.14
CA TYR A 118 12.71 -8.53 -11.29
C TYR A 118 14.13 -8.99 -10.96
N ASN A 119 14.99 -9.17 -11.98
CA ASN A 119 16.36 -9.65 -11.79
C ASN A 119 17.19 -8.72 -10.89
N VAL A 120 17.09 -7.40 -11.10
CA VAL A 120 17.78 -6.41 -10.26
C VAL A 120 17.24 -6.42 -8.83
N THR A 121 15.93 -6.54 -8.65
CA THR A 121 15.32 -6.62 -7.31
C THR A 121 15.69 -7.92 -6.61
N TYR A 122 15.78 -9.03 -7.35
CA TYR A 122 16.11 -10.35 -6.82
C TYR A 122 17.58 -10.42 -6.39
N TYR A 123 18.51 -10.10 -7.28
CA TYR A 123 19.95 -10.30 -7.08
C TYR A 123 20.69 -9.05 -6.59
N GLY A 124 20.05 -7.89 -6.63
CA GLY A 124 20.69 -6.60 -6.33
C GLY A 124 21.62 -6.15 -7.46
N LYS A 125 21.93 -4.86 -7.49
CA LYS A 125 22.85 -4.27 -8.47
C LYS A 125 23.58 -3.08 -7.84
N ARG A 126 24.92 -3.12 -7.90
CA ARG A 126 25.80 -2.09 -7.30
C ARG A 126 25.54 -1.96 -5.79
N ARG A 127 25.04 -0.81 -5.34
CA ARG A 127 24.75 -0.51 -3.92
C ARG A 127 23.33 -0.95 -3.50
N MET A 128 22.48 -1.32 -4.44
CA MET A 128 21.14 -1.83 -4.13
C MET A 128 21.24 -3.30 -3.70
N PRO A 129 20.77 -3.66 -2.50
CA PRO A 129 20.78 -5.05 -2.05
C PRO A 129 19.76 -5.90 -2.82
N GLY A 130 20.05 -7.19 -3.03
CA GLY A 130 19.08 -8.15 -3.55
C GLY A 130 18.12 -8.68 -2.49
N TYR A 131 16.85 -8.86 -2.85
CA TYR A 131 15.76 -9.26 -1.95
C TYR A 131 15.31 -10.71 -2.11
N GLY A 132 15.72 -11.40 -3.18
CA GLY A 132 15.29 -12.76 -3.46
C GLY A 132 15.79 -13.77 -2.44
N GLU A 133 15.02 -14.84 -2.21
CA GLU A 133 15.37 -15.90 -1.25
C GLU A 133 16.74 -16.52 -1.52
N LYS A 134 17.07 -16.71 -2.80
CA LYS A 134 18.32 -17.34 -3.26
C LYS A 134 19.42 -16.33 -3.60
N CYS A 135 19.24 -15.04 -3.32
CA CYS A 135 20.31 -14.06 -3.52
C CYS A 135 21.54 -14.43 -2.67
N SER A 136 22.70 -14.41 -3.33
CA SER A 136 24.01 -14.78 -2.79
C SER A 136 25.10 -14.00 -3.55
N PRO A 137 26.24 -13.64 -2.92
CA PRO A 137 26.61 -13.87 -1.51
C PRO A 137 25.85 -12.94 -0.55
N LYS A 138 25.81 -13.30 0.75
CA LYS A 138 25.02 -12.56 1.77
C LYS A 138 25.28 -11.05 1.80
N GLY A 139 26.51 -10.62 1.52
CA GLY A 139 26.87 -9.19 1.49
C GLY A 139 26.27 -8.38 0.34
N GLN A 140 25.80 -9.03 -0.72
CA GLN A 140 25.10 -8.39 -1.84
C GLN A 140 23.58 -8.26 -1.58
N CYS A 141 23.07 -8.97 -0.58
CA CYS A 141 21.64 -9.10 -0.36
C CYS A 141 21.17 -8.32 0.85
N THR A 142 19.86 -8.13 0.97
CA THR A 142 19.28 -7.46 2.12
C THR A 142 19.59 -8.22 3.41
N PHE A 143 19.86 -7.47 4.47
CA PHE A 143 20.02 -8.00 5.82
C PHE A 143 18.67 -8.26 6.50
N GLY A 144 17.58 -7.68 5.97
CA GLY A 144 16.22 -7.94 6.42
C GLY A 144 15.64 -9.26 5.89
N PRO A 145 14.35 -9.51 6.13
CA PRO A 145 13.63 -10.62 5.52
C PRO A 145 13.74 -10.59 4.00
N ARG A 146 13.88 -11.78 3.40
CA ARG A 146 13.80 -11.96 1.95
C ARG A 146 12.34 -11.91 1.50
N LEU A 147 12.14 -11.55 0.24
CA LEU A 147 10.84 -11.55 -0.42
C LEU A 147 10.67 -12.84 -1.22
N GLN A 148 9.44 -13.33 -1.30
CA GLN A 148 9.08 -14.44 -2.17
C GLN A 148 9.14 -14.01 -3.64
N ASP A 149 9.33 -14.96 -4.55
CA ASP A 149 9.39 -14.69 -5.99
C ASP A 149 8.12 -13.95 -6.49
N ASP A 150 6.94 -14.33 -6.01
CA ASP A 150 5.67 -13.67 -6.37
C ASP A 150 5.61 -12.21 -5.88
N GLU A 151 6.17 -11.91 -4.69
CA GLU A 151 6.25 -10.54 -4.16
C GLU A 151 7.18 -9.67 -5.02
N ILE A 152 8.30 -10.22 -5.46
CA ILE A 152 9.27 -9.52 -6.33
C ILE A 152 8.65 -9.29 -7.71
N LYS A 153 7.86 -10.24 -8.22
CA LYS A 153 7.12 -10.05 -9.47
C LYS A 153 6.11 -8.92 -9.38
N MET A 154 5.28 -8.90 -8.33
CA MET A 154 4.33 -7.79 -8.09
C MET A 154 5.05 -6.44 -7.96
N LEU A 155 6.23 -6.40 -7.34
CA LEU A 155 7.06 -5.20 -7.29
C LEU A 155 7.56 -4.77 -8.67
N ALA A 156 7.99 -5.72 -9.51
CA ALA A 156 8.47 -5.43 -10.85
C ALA A 156 7.35 -4.87 -11.75
N GLU A 157 6.17 -5.49 -11.72
CA GLU A 157 4.96 -5.00 -12.39
C GLU A 157 4.58 -3.58 -11.91
N PHE A 158 4.62 -3.34 -10.59
CA PHE A 158 4.35 -2.02 -10.02
C PHE A 158 5.37 -0.97 -10.48
N VAL A 159 6.67 -1.24 -10.38
CA VAL A 159 7.70 -0.29 -10.82
C VAL A 159 7.58 0.01 -12.32
N LYS A 160 7.32 -1.02 -13.13
CA LYS A 160 7.14 -0.87 -14.58
C LYS A 160 5.95 0.03 -14.91
N SER A 161 4.80 -0.21 -14.30
CA SER A 161 3.59 0.61 -14.50
C SER A 161 3.76 2.05 -14.01
N GLN A 162 4.44 2.26 -12.88
CA GLN A 162 4.74 3.59 -12.36
C GLN A 162 5.72 4.36 -13.25
N ALA A 163 6.74 3.69 -13.79
CA ALA A 163 7.67 4.30 -14.73
C ALA A 163 6.97 4.73 -16.03
N GLU A 164 6.03 3.92 -16.54
CA GLU A 164 5.21 4.26 -17.70
C GLU A 164 4.23 5.42 -17.44
N SER A 165 3.75 5.53 -16.20
CA SER A 165 2.87 6.61 -15.75
C SER A 165 3.64 7.87 -15.32
N GLY A 166 4.97 7.86 -15.37
CA GLY A 166 5.81 8.99 -14.99
C GLY A 166 5.82 9.32 -13.50
N TRP A 167 5.57 8.33 -12.63
CA TRP A 167 5.50 8.48 -11.16
C TRP A 167 4.60 9.64 -10.73
N PRO A 168 3.27 9.52 -10.89
CA PRO A 168 2.34 10.60 -10.54
C PRO A 168 2.47 10.96 -9.06
N LYS A 169 2.55 12.26 -8.77
CA LYS A 169 2.51 12.75 -7.38
C LYS A 169 1.13 12.47 -6.82
N VAL A 170 1.06 11.77 -5.70
CA VAL A 170 -0.12 11.81 -4.85
C VAL A 170 -0.21 13.22 -4.27
N GLU A 171 -1.15 14.01 -4.74
CA GLU A 171 -1.52 15.27 -4.07
C GLU A 171 -1.99 14.90 -2.66
N SER A 172 -1.13 15.16 -1.68
CA SER A 172 -1.50 15.12 -0.28
C SER A 172 -2.55 16.20 -0.05
N TYR A 173 -3.80 15.80 0.13
CA TYR A 173 -4.83 16.66 0.69
C TYR A 173 -4.43 16.99 2.13
N GLU A 174 -3.72 18.10 2.31
CA GLU A 174 -3.60 18.81 3.57
C GLU A 174 -4.62 19.95 3.57
N ASP A 175 -5.61 19.87 4.46
CA ASP A 175 -6.32 21.00 5.10
C ASP A 175 -6.74 20.55 6.51
#